data_AF-A0A3A0BJU9-F1
#
_entry.id   AF-A0A3A0BJU9-F1
#
_cell.length_a   1.000
_cell.length_b   1.000
_cell.length_c   1.000
_cell.angle_alpha   90.00
_cell.angle_beta   90.00
_cell.angle_gamma   90.00
#
_symmetry.space_group_name_H-M   'P 1'
#
loop_
_entity.id
_entity.type
_entity.pdbx_description
1 polymer ?
#
loop_
_entity_poly.entity_id
_entity_poly.type
_entity_poly.pdbx_seq_one_letter_code
_entity_poly.pdbx_strand_id
1 'polypeptide(L)'
;MVFNPQMRNTSQVAAASVEFFRQKIVVGLNPTVRVKKPLPLISGFCLRDEKGNEVPYQILQHEPEGHGLRYSDYSYPSKRLTERFHVLVDAAQVPGLGFARYRVELQKSMPVYHSSLRAQENFLENDYLRVEVQGNGAINLLDKRTGEHFSGLHVFEDGGDAGDEYNYSYPRKDAIFTSQDAAATVTLVETGPLRATLAIALTLSLPEGLMDSRRSRARRRVQLPIRTRVSLYHNQPWVEFQTTVENTAKDHRLRVLFPSGFRTNISYADSQFGLTRREHHAVNPAEFKIEVPTAVHPMQRGVTILEGERGLTIATAGMPEYELKAEEPGTLAITLLRCVARLSGGDLLTRPGGEAGWITYTPEAQCPGTHTFRYAIIPHTASQFEAYGYVNEQLENFHLPFLAMRRGGEPAVDLAPFGMALSPSSLVLSACKPAEDEQGFILRIYNPTAVSVPGELVSACALRSVWLTQLNERDVQELQVEAGKRVRFEVGPRKILSLRLKFVVRL
;
A
#
# COMPACT_ATOMS: atom_id res chain seq x y z
N MET A 1 -16.52 7.39 -12.55
CA MET A 1 -15.57 6.56 -13.33
C MET A 1 -14.52 6.05 -12.38
N VAL A 2 -13.93 4.90 -12.65
CA VAL A 2 -12.83 4.33 -11.87
C VAL A 2 -11.69 4.02 -12.84
N PHE A 3 -10.51 4.54 -12.55
CA PHE A 3 -9.30 4.34 -13.34
C PHE A 3 -8.44 3.24 -12.70
N ASN A 4 -7.94 2.34 -13.54
CA ASN A 4 -6.99 1.32 -13.14
C ASN A 4 -5.57 1.77 -13.56
N PRO A 5 -4.71 2.17 -12.61
CA PRO A 5 -3.34 2.60 -12.91
C PRO A 5 -2.38 1.44 -13.22
N GLN A 6 -2.80 0.20 -13.07
CA GLN A 6 -1.99 -0.99 -13.34
C GLN A 6 -2.07 -1.36 -14.82
N MET A 7 -1.10 -2.12 -15.31
CA MET A 7 -1.06 -2.54 -16.72
C MET A 7 -1.69 -3.92 -16.94
N ARG A 8 -2.76 -4.24 -16.22
CA ARG A 8 -3.48 -5.50 -16.33
C ARG A 8 -4.96 -5.28 -16.08
N ASN A 9 -5.79 -6.11 -16.71
CA ASN A 9 -7.21 -6.13 -16.41
C ASN A 9 -7.39 -6.80 -15.04
N THR A 10 -7.98 -6.09 -14.09
CA THR A 10 -8.15 -6.62 -12.73
C THR A 10 -9.42 -6.12 -12.07
N SER A 11 -9.76 -6.71 -10.93
CA SER A 11 -10.90 -6.33 -10.11
C SER A 11 -10.41 -5.88 -8.75
N GLN A 12 -10.89 -4.72 -8.28
CA GLN A 12 -10.57 -4.20 -6.95
C GLN A 12 -11.75 -3.43 -6.39
N VAL A 13 -11.80 -3.34 -5.07
CA VAL A 13 -12.68 -2.41 -4.39
C VAL A 13 -12.07 -1.01 -4.45
N ALA A 14 -12.77 -0.07 -5.08
CA ALA A 14 -12.33 1.31 -5.27
C ALA A 14 -13.03 2.26 -4.29
N ALA A 15 -12.26 3.09 -3.59
CA ALA A 15 -12.83 4.19 -2.80
C ALA A 15 -13.30 5.31 -3.74
N ALA A 16 -14.53 5.77 -3.57
CA ALA A 16 -15.15 6.80 -4.39
C ALA A 16 -16.06 7.73 -3.56
N SER A 17 -16.46 8.85 -4.15
CA SER A 17 -17.54 9.68 -3.62
C SER A 17 -18.64 9.87 -4.65
N VAL A 18 -19.89 9.70 -4.21
CA VAL A 18 -21.10 10.00 -4.99
C VAL A 18 -21.71 11.26 -4.41
N GLU A 19 -21.92 12.27 -5.24
CA GLU A 19 -22.41 13.57 -4.80
C GLU A 19 -23.67 13.97 -5.58
N PHE A 20 -24.71 14.36 -4.84
CA PHE A 20 -25.97 14.84 -5.36
C PHE A 20 -26.09 16.35 -5.12
N PHE A 21 -26.43 17.08 -6.17
CA PHE A 21 -26.69 18.51 -6.06
C PHE A 21 -27.98 18.76 -5.29
N ARG A 22 -27.93 19.64 -4.27
CA ARG A 22 -29.11 20.09 -3.53
C ARG A 22 -29.51 21.51 -3.88
N GLN A 23 -28.55 22.43 -3.95
CA GLN A 23 -28.85 23.85 -4.12
C GLN A 23 -27.63 24.60 -4.66
N LYS A 24 -27.84 25.64 -5.47
CA LYS A 24 -26.79 26.61 -5.78
C LYS A 24 -26.69 27.57 -4.60
N ILE A 25 -25.49 27.74 -4.04
CA ILE A 25 -25.24 28.74 -3.01
C ILE A 25 -24.90 30.04 -3.73
N VAL A 26 -25.74 31.06 -3.52
CA VAL A 26 -25.49 32.41 -4.04
C VAL A 26 -24.63 33.14 -3.02
N VAL A 27 -23.51 33.68 -3.47
CA VAL A 27 -22.61 34.51 -2.66
C VAL A 27 -22.75 35.95 -3.14
N GLY A 28 -23.25 36.84 -2.27
CA GLY A 28 -23.47 38.26 -2.58
C GLY A 28 -24.68 38.84 -1.83
N LEU A 29 -24.63 40.15 -1.57
CA LEU A 29 -25.62 40.88 -0.77
C LEU A 29 -26.89 41.31 -1.53
N ASN A 30 -27.09 40.88 -2.78
CA ASN A 30 -28.22 41.35 -3.57
C ASN A 30 -29.54 40.79 -3.00
N PRO A 31 -30.37 41.63 -2.34
CA PRO A 31 -31.56 41.17 -1.63
C PRO A 31 -32.69 40.74 -2.57
N THR A 32 -32.56 41.00 -3.88
CA THR A 32 -33.53 40.57 -4.89
C THR A 32 -33.28 39.14 -5.40
N VAL A 33 -32.12 38.53 -5.10
CA VAL A 33 -31.81 37.18 -5.56
C VAL A 33 -32.54 36.15 -4.71
N ARG A 34 -33.62 35.59 -5.26
CA ARG A 34 -34.35 34.49 -4.64
C ARG A 34 -33.56 33.19 -4.79
N VAL A 35 -33.05 32.67 -3.68
CA VAL A 35 -32.40 31.35 -3.66
C VAL A 35 -33.48 30.26 -3.67
N LYS A 36 -33.45 29.38 -4.67
CA LYS A 36 -34.35 28.20 -4.73
C LYS A 36 -34.15 27.35 -3.48
N LYS A 37 -35.19 26.76 -2.89
CA LYS A 37 -35.05 25.82 -1.76
C LYS A 37 -34.15 24.62 -2.13
N PRO A 38 -33.40 24.03 -1.18
CA PRO A 38 -32.66 22.81 -1.43
C PRO A 38 -33.55 21.68 -1.90
N LEU A 39 -33.07 20.88 -2.85
CA LEU A 39 -33.66 19.60 -3.19
C LEU A 39 -33.63 18.66 -1.96
N PRO A 40 -34.59 17.73 -1.86
CA PRO A 40 -34.62 16.74 -0.78
C PRO A 40 -33.38 15.85 -0.80
N LEU A 41 -33.10 15.22 0.34
CA LEU A 41 -32.06 14.19 0.44
C LEU A 41 -32.45 12.95 -0.36
N ILE A 42 -31.45 12.22 -0.83
CA ILE A 42 -31.60 11.00 -1.60
C ILE A 42 -31.94 9.84 -0.67
N SER A 43 -33.07 9.18 -0.93
CA SER A 43 -33.49 7.99 -0.19
C SER A 43 -32.70 6.73 -0.58
N GLY A 44 -32.19 6.68 -1.81
CA GLY A 44 -31.37 5.59 -2.30
C GLY A 44 -30.79 5.83 -3.69
N PHE A 45 -29.74 5.10 -4.02
CA PHE A 45 -29.24 5.00 -5.39
C PHE A 45 -28.60 3.63 -5.64
N CYS A 46 -28.47 3.25 -6.91
CA CYS A 46 -27.61 2.13 -7.31
C CYS A 46 -26.58 2.59 -8.35
N LEU A 47 -25.54 1.79 -8.52
CA LEU A 47 -24.53 1.97 -9.54
C LEU A 47 -24.77 0.96 -10.67
N ARG A 48 -24.78 1.43 -11.92
CA ARG A 48 -24.89 0.58 -13.12
C ARG A 48 -23.60 0.65 -13.92
N ASP A 49 -23.05 -0.49 -14.32
CA ASP A 49 -21.94 -0.54 -15.26
C ASP A 49 -22.38 -0.14 -16.69
N GLU A 50 -21.45 -0.20 -17.63
CA GLU A 50 -21.69 0.09 -19.05
C GLU A 50 -22.64 -0.91 -19.73
N LYS A 51 -22.75 -2.12 -19.19
CA LYS A 51 -23.64 -3.18 -19.66
C LYS A 51 -25.03 -3.10 -19.01
N GLY A 52 -25.23 -2.21 -18.04
CA GLY A 52 -26.47 -2.07 -17.28
C GLY A 52 -26.58 -3.02 -16.08
N ASN A 53 -25.52 -3.76 -15.75
CA ASN A 53 -25.50 -4.59 -14.55
C ASN A 53 -25.36 -3.70 -13.31
N GLU A 54 -26.03 -4.09 -12.24
CA GLU A 54 -25.86 -3.44 -10.96
C GLU A 54 -24.49 -3.77 -10.35
N VAL A 55 -23.84 -2.76 -9.77
CA VAL A 55 -22.50 -2.87 -9.19
C VAL A 55 -22.60 -2.68 -7.68
N PRO A 56 -22.20 -3.68 -6.87
CA PRO A 56 -22.19 -3.57 -5.43
C PRO A 56 -21.35 -2.40 -4.94
N TYR A 57 -21.86 -1.72 -3.91
CA TYR A 57 -21.13 -0.68 -3.20
C TYR A 57 -21.41 -0.75 -1.71
N GLN A 58 -20.54 -0.14 -0.90
CA GLN A 58 -20.67 -0.05 0.55
C GLN A 58 -20.49 1.40 0.97
N ILE A 59 -21.45 1.94 1.73
CA ILE A 59 -21.36 3.31 2.27
C ILE A 59 -20.43 3.29 3.48
N LEU A 60 -19.40 4.11 3.45
CA LEU A 60 -18.48 4.34 4.57
C LEU A 60 -18.90 5.54 5.41
N GLN A 61 -19.38 6.59 4.75
CA GLN A 61 -19.78 7.84 5.39
C GLN A 61 -20.83 8.56 4.55
N HIS A 62 -21.78 9.21 5.23
CA HIS A 62 -22.83 10.03 4.64
C HIS A 62 -22.76 11.45 5.18
N GLU A 63 -22.64 12.41 4.27
CA GLU A 63 -22.64 13.85 4.53
C GLU A 63 -23.91 14.47 3.90
N PRO A 64 -25.01 14.65 4.67
CA PRO A 64 -26.28 15.18 4.14
C PRO A 64 -26.20 16.67 3.74
N GLU A 65 -25.22 17.39 4.30
CA GLU A 65 -24.96 18.82 4.04
C GLU A 65 -23.48 19.06 3.75
N GLY A 66 -23.05 18.62 2.57
CA GLY A 66 -21.74 18.91 2.01
C GLY A 66 -21.70 20.22 1.21
N HIS A 67 -20.50 20.67 0.93
CA HIS A 67 -20.25 21.76 0.00
C HIS A 67 -19.41 21.28 -1.18
N GLY A 68 -19.87 21.61 -2.38
CA GLY A 68 -19.14 21.41 -3.63
C GLY A 68 -18.77 22.73 -4.28
N LEU A 69 -17.61 22.77 -4.93
CA LEU A 69 -17.21 23.86 -5.82
C LEU A 69 -17.24 23.35 -7.26
N ARG A 70 -17.85 24.13 -8.16
CA ARG A 70 -17.70 23.92 -9.60
C ARG A 70 -16.85 25.04 -10.18
N TYR A 71 -15.73 24.64 -10.77
CA TYR A 71 -14.88 25.46 -11.62
C TYR A 71 -15.30 25.32 -13.08
N SER A 72 -15.03 26.36 -13.85
CA SER A 72 -15.28 26.43 -15.28
C SER A 72 -14.27 27.42 -15.86
N ASP A 73 -13.72 27.11 -17.02
CA ASP A 73 -12.79 28.02 -17.71
C ASP A 73 -13.48 29.30 -18.21
N TYR A 74 -14.83 29.29 -18.23
CA TYR A 74 -15.65 30.36 -18.80
C TYR A 74 -16.57 31.02 -17.76
N SER A 75 -16.52 30.62 -16.48
CA SER A 75 -17.43 31.15 -15.46
C SER A 75 -16.79 31.16 -14.08
N TYR A 76 -17.14 32.16 -13.28
CA TYR A 76 -16.72 32.25 -11.88
C TYR A 76 -17.05 30.95 -11.11
N PRO A 77 -16.17 30.53 -10.18
CA PRO A 77 -16.44 29.38 -9.33
C PRO A 77 -17.80 29.51 -8.66
N SER A 78 -18.58 28.44 -8.69
CA SER A 78 -19.91 28.41 -8.06
C SER A 78 -19.95 27.41 -6.92
N LYS A 79 -20.32 27.88 -5.73
CA LYS A 79 -20.53 27.04 -4.55
C LYS A 79 -21.90 26.37 -4.63
N ARG A 80 -21.96 25.12 -4.18
CA ARG A 80 -23.17 24.28 -4.21
C ARG A 80 -23.34 23.60 -2.86
N LEU A 81 -24.57 23.52 -2.39
CA LEU A 81 -24.96 22.61 -1.34
C LEU A 81 -25.17 21.24 -1.98
N THR A 82 -24.57 20.22 -1.37
CA THR A 82 -24.56 18.87 -1.91
C THR A 82 -24.83 17.86 -0.80
N GLU A 83 -25.33 16.70 -1.17
CA GLU A 83 -25.32 15.51 -0.32
C GLU A 83 -24.25 14.57 -0.86
N ARG A 84 -23.36 14.07 0.00
CA ARG A 84 -22.23 13.25 -0.41
C ARG A 84 -22.22 11.92 0.33
N PHE A 85 -21.95 10.86 -0.41
CA PHE A 85 -21.71 9.53 0.12
C PHE A 85 -20.28 9.14 -0.22
N HIS A 86 -19.47 8.81 0.78
CA HIS A 86 -18.19 8.13 0.58
C HIS A 86 -18.45 6.64 0.54
N VAL A 87 -18.07 6.01 -0.56
CA VAL A 87 -18.42 4.62 -0.85
C VAL A 87 -17.20 3.81 -1.27
N LEU A 88 -17.22 2.53 -0.98
CA LEU A 88 -16.44 1.52 -1.68
C LEU A 88 -17.26 0.98 -2.85
N VAL A 89 -16.67 0.81 -4.02
CA VAL A 89 -17.31 0.28 -5.23
C VAL A 89 -16.59 -1.00 -5.65
N ASP A 90 -17.33 -2.08 -5.89
CA ASP A 90 -16.75 -3.33 -6.38
C ASP A 90 -16.46 -3.26 -7.88
N ALA A 91 -15.31 -2.70 -8.23
CA ALA A 91 -14.96 -2.43 -9.61
C ALA A 91 -14.33 -3.68 -10.26
N ALA A 92 -15.15 -4.44 -10.99
CA ALA A 92 -14.74 -5.67 -11.65
C ALA A 92 -14.18 -5.44 -13.06
N GLN A 93 -13.14 -6.22 -13.41
CA GLN A 93 -12.59 -6.34 -14.76
C GLN A 93 -12.22 -4.99 -15.42
N VAL A 94 -11.68 -4.06 -14.65
CA VAL A 94 -11.29 -2.74 -15.14
C VAL A 94 -10.04 -2.88 -16.02
N PRO A 95 -10.05 -2.41 -17.28
CA PRO A 95 -8.90 -2.55 -18.18
C PRO A 95 -7.65 -1.87 -17.64
N GLY A 96 -6.47 -2.46 -17.84
CA GLY A 96 -5.21 -1.87 -17.41
C GLY A 96 -4.95 -0.52 -18.08
N LEU A 97 -4.46 0.48 -17.34
CA LEU A 97 -4.34 1.88 -17.77
C LEU A 97 -5.65 2.46 -18.38
N GLY A 98 -6.80 1.85 -18.06
CA GLY A 98 -8.10 2.18 -18.61
C GLY A 98 -9.10 2.54 -17.52
N PHE A 99 -10.37 2.69 -17.92
CA PHE A 99 -11.45 3.14 -17.04
C PHE A 99 -12.65 2.19 -17.08
N ALA A 100 -13.34 2.09 -15.95
CA ALA A 100 -14.72 1.62 -15.89
C ALA A 100 -15.66 2.80 -15.60
N ARG A 101 -16.78 2.86 -16.32
CA ARG A 101 -17.81 3.88 -16.13
C ARG A 101 -18.98 3.29 -15.35
N TYR A 102 -19.49 4.09 -14.40
CA TYR A 102 -20.66 3.76 -13.60
C TYR A 102 -21.67 4.90 -13.70
N ARG A 103 -22.92 4.56 -13.98
CA ARG A 103 -24.07 5.47 -13.90
C ARG A 103 -24.68 5.37 -12.52
N VAL A 104 -25.04 6.51 -11.96
CA VAL A 104 -25.77 6.59 -10.69
C VAL A 104 -27.25 6.70 -11.02
N GLU A 105 -28.06 5.75 -10.55
CA GLU A 105 -29.51 5.75 -10.73
C GLU A 105 -30.20 5.92 -9.38
N LEU A 106 -31.11 6.88 -9.28
CA LEU A 106 -31.87 7.12 -8.06
C LEU A 106 -32.83 5.96 -7.77
N GLN A 107 -32.93 5.59 -6.50
CA GLN A 107 -33.77 4.52 -5.99
C GLN A 107 -34.62 5.01 -4.82
N LYS A 108 -35.67 4.26 -4.48
CA LYS A 108 -36.53 4.56 -3.32
C LYS A 108 -35.85 4.25 -1.98
N SER A 109 -34.87 3.34 -1.98
CA SER A 109 -34.09 2.93 -0.82
C SER A 109 -32.69 2.48 -1.26
N MET A 110 -31.74 2.42 -0.33
CA MET A 110 -30.42 1.84 -0.60
C MET A 110 -30.55 0.33 -0.87
N PRO A 111 -29.90 -0.22 -1.90
CA PRO A 111 -29.81 -1.66 -2.10
C PRO A 111 -29.05 -2.34 -0.95
N VAL A 112 -29.36 -3.61 -0.72
CA VAL A 112 -28.62 -4.48 0.21
C VAL A 112 -27.84 -5.48 -0.62
N TYR A 113 -26.53 -5.51 -0.44
CA TYR A 113 -25.65 -6.48 -1.09
C TYR A 113 -25.17 -7.53 -0.09
N HIS A 114 -24.94 -8.74 -0.59
CA HIS A 114 -24.42 -9.85 0.19
C HIS A 114 -23.08 -10.31 -0.39
N SER A 115 -22.19 -10.77 0.47
CA SER A 115 -20.92 -11.40 0.09
C SER A 115 -20.55 -12.50 1.09
N SER A 116 -19.47 -13.21 0.80
CA SER A 116 -18.85 -14.20 1.70
C SER A 116 -18.13 -13.56 2.89
N LEU A 117 -17.99 -12.22 2.91
CA LEU A 117 -17.30 -11.50 3.98
C LEU A 117 -18.13 -11.55 5.26
N ARG A 118 -17.52 -12.12 6.31
CA ARG A 118 -18.08 -12.25 7.65
C ARG A 118 -17.23 -11.44 8.62
N ALA A 119 -17.89 -10.79 9.57
CA ALA A 119 -17.25 -10.05 10.64
C ALA A 119 -17.99 -10.30 11.95
N GLN A 120 -17.23 -10.49 13.03
CA GLN A 120 -17.71 -10.54 14.41
C GLN A 120 -16.79 -9.69 15.30
N GLU A 121 -17.00 -9.73 16.61
CA GLU A 121 -16.31 -8.86 17.58
C GLU A 121 -14.77 -8.95 17.51
N ASN A 122 -14.22 -10.13 17.20
CA ASN A 122 -12.78 -10.38 17.19
C ASN A 122 -12.27 -11.12 15.95
N PHE A 123 -13.10 -11.33 14.92
CA PHE A 123 -12.63 -11.96 13.68
C PHE A 123 -13.24 -11.36 12.42
N LEU A 124 -12.47 -11.45 11.34
CA LEU A 124 -12.87 -11.17 9.96
C LEU A 124 -12.61 -12.40 9.10
N GLU A 125 -13.49 -12.70 8.14
CA GLU A 125 -13.30 -13.84 7.26
C GLU A 125 -13.88 -13.59 5.87
N ASN A 126 -13.13 -13.91 4.81
CA ASN A 126 -13.60 -13.93 3.43
C ASN A 126 -13.37 -15.32 2.80
N ASP A 127 -13.42 -15.45 1.48
CA ASP A 127 -13.19 -16.72 0.80
C ASP A 127 -11.75 -17.25 0.94
N TYR A 128 -10.79 -16.35 1.17
CA TYR A 128 -9.36 -16.66 1.20
C TYR A 128 -8.82 -16.83 2.61
N LEU A 129 -9.19 -15.94 3.53
CA LEU A 129 -8.54 -15.77 4.81
C LEU A 129 -9.54 -15.74 5.96
N ARG A 130 -9.10 -16.23 7.11
CA ARG A 130 -9.71 -15.95 8.41
C ARG A 130 -8.69 -15.26 9.31
N VAL A 131 -9.06 -14.11 9.85
CA VAL A 131 -8.22 -13.25 10.69
C VAL A 131 -8.86 -13.16 12.06
N GLU A 132 -8.15 -13.59 13.10
CA GLU A 132 -8.60 -13.51 14.48
C GLU A 132 -7.68 -12.62 15.30
N VAL A 133 -8.25 -11.71 16.06
CA VAL A 133 -7.52 -10.80 16.95
C VAL A 133 -7.54 -11.35 18.37
N GLN A 134 -6.36 -11.56 18.93
CA GLN A 134 -6.15 -12.03 20.28
C GLN A 134 -6.34 -10.90 21.32
N GLY A 135 -6.49 -11.25 22.60
CA GLY A 135 -6.68 -10.27 23.68
C GLY A 135 -5.51 -9.30 23.88
N ASN A 136 -4.31 -9.67 23.41
CA ASN A 136 -3.13 -8.80 23.38
C ASN A 136 -2.97 -8.00 22.08
N GLY A 137 -3.90 -8.13 21.13
CA GLY A 137 -3.87 -7.48 19.83
C GLY A 137 -3.08 -8.23 18.75
N ALA A 138 -2.45 -9.37 19.08
CA ALA A 138 -1.79 -10.20 18.08
C ALA A 138 -2.82 -10.83 17.13
N ILE A 139 -2.35 -11.23 15.95
CA ILE A 139 -3.18 -11.76 14.87
C ILE A 139 -2.88 -13.24 14.68
N ASN A 140 -3.93 -14.05 14.66
CA ASN A 140 -3.90 -15.37 14.07
C ASN A 140 -4.52 -15.31 12.67
N LEU A 141 -3.83 -15.86 11.69
CA LEU A 141 -4.22 -15.85 10.29
C LEU A 141 -4.28 -17.27 9.76
N LEU A 142 -5.41 -17.65 9.18
CA LEU A 142 -5.59 -18.89 8.43
C LEU A 142 -5.72 -18.56 6.94
N ASP A 143 -4.86 -19.13 6.10
CA ASP A 143 -5.07 -19.18 4.65
C ASP A 143 -5.92 -20.40 4.30
N LYS A 144 -7.18 -20.17 3.94
CA LYS A 144 -8.19 -21.21 3.67
C LYS A 144 -7.88 -22.02 2.40
N ARG A 145 -7.02 -21.50 1.51
CA ARG A 145 -6.64 -22.19 0.27
C ARG A 145 -5.66 -23.33 0.53
N THR A 146 -4.75 -23.13 1.49
CA THR A 146 -3.66 -24.05 1.80
C THR A 146 -3.86 -24.76 3.14
N GLY A 147 -4.71 -24.21 4.02
CA GLY A 147 -4.84 -24.64 5.40
C GLY A 147 -3.71 -24.14 6.31
N GLU A 148 -2.83 -23.25 5.83
CA GLU A 148 -1.71 -22.76 6.64
C GLU A 148 -2.20 -21.81 7.75
N HIS A 149 -1.67 -22.02 8.95
CA HIS A 149 -1.99 -21.23 10.13
C HIS A 149 -0.74 -20.46 10.60
N PHE A 150 -0.85 -19.14 10.65
CA PHE A 150 0.15 -18.26 11.24
C PHE A 150 -0.39 -17.74 12.57
N SER A 151 0.39 -17.88 13.65
CA SER A 151 -0.04 -17.53 15.00
C SER A 151 0.86 -16.45 15.60
N GLY A 152 0.26 -15.53 16.36
CA GLY A 152 1.02 -14.49 17.07
C GLY A 152 1.66 -13.45 16.15
N LEU A 153 1.08 -13.22 14.96
CA LEU A 153 1.52 -12.16 14.06
C LEU A 153 1.20 -10.78 14.65
N HIS A 154 1.84 -9.73 14.11
CA HIS A 154 1.52 -8.34 14.43
C HIS A 154 1.72 -8.00 15.92
N VAL A 155 2.93 -8.26 16.43
CA VAL A 155 3.34 -7.89 17.79
C VAL A 155 4.28 -6.69 17.72
N PHE A 156 4.04 -5.66 18.53
CA PHE A 156 4.93 -4.51 18.59
C PHE A 156 6.14 -4.82 19.49
N GLU A 157 7.31 -4.36 19.07
CA GLU A 157 8.56 -4.48 19.81
C GLU A 157 9.28 -3.12 19.83
N ASP A 158 9.74 -2.72 21.00
CA ASP A 158 10.41 -1.46 21.23
C ASP A 158 11.74 -1.66 21.98
N GLY A 159 12.83 -1.23 21.35
CA GLY A 159 14.18 -1.22 21.92
C GLY A 159 14.76 0.19 21.99
N GLY A 160 15.85 0.37 22.74
CA GLY A 160 16.57 1.65 22.77
C GLY A 160 17.40 1.88 21.51
N ASP A 161 17.51 3.13 21.06
CA ASP A 161 18.42 3.53 19.99
C ASP A 161 19.38 4.64 20.48
N ALA A 162 20.59 4.22 20.84
CA ALA A 162 21.74 5.07 21.13
C ALA A 162 22.59 5.35 19.87
N GLY A 163 22.03 5.13 18.69
CA GLY A 163 22.63 5.43 17.41
C GLY A 163 22.56 6.90 17.02
N ASP A 164 22.57 7.09 15.71
CA ASP A 164 22.47 8.35 14.99
C ASP A 164 21.62 8.18 13.72
N GLU A 165 21.51 9.21 12.88
CA GLU A 165 20.68 9.16 11.66
C GLU A 165 21.16 8.15 10.62
N TYR A 166 22.43 7.74 10.65
CA TYR A 166 22.98 6.75 9.73
C TYR A 166 22.81 5.32 10.25
N ASN A 167 23.11 5.09 11.52
CA ASN A 167 23.21 3.75 12.09
C ASN A 167 22.37 3.61 13.36
N TYR A 168 21.53 2.58 13.38
CA TYR A 168 20.96 2.05 14.61
C TYR A 168 22.08 1.56 15.53
N SER A 169 21.98 1.85 16.83
CA SER A 169 22.86 1.28 17.85
C SER A 169 22.11 1.04 19.14
N TYR A 170 22.09 -0.20 19.63
CA TYR A 170 21.47 -0.50 20.92
C TYR A 170 22.32 0.05 22.08
N PRO A 171 21.71 0.47 23.21
CA PRO A 171 22.47 0.82 24.40
C PRO A 171 23.09 -0.44 25.04
N ARG A 172 24.21 -0.27 25.73
CA ARG A 172 24.95 -1.39 26.36
C ARG A 172 24.13 -2.21 27.35
N LYS A 173 23.15 -1.59 28.01
CA LYS A 173 22.17 -2.23 28.89
C LYS A 173 20.79 -1.83 28.41
N ASP A 174 20.29 -2.55 27.41
CA ASP A 174 18.97 -2.30 26.85
C ASP A 174 17.84 -3.03 27.58
N ALA A 175 16.63 -2.53 27.42
CA ALA A 175 15.40 -3.19 27.81
C ALA A 175 14.44 -3.18 26.63
N ILE A 176 14.08 -4.38 26.16
CA ILE A 176 13.12 -4.60 25.08
C ILE A 176 11.73 -4.72 25.69
N PHE A 177 10.78 -3.99 25.12
CA PHE A 177 9.36 -4.03 25.48
C PHE A 177 8.56 -4.58 24.32
N THR A 178 7.61 -5.46 24.60
CA THR A 178 6.74 -6.03 23.56
C THR A 178 5.27 -5.84 23.91
N SER A 179 4.41 -5.91 22.90
CA SER A 179 2.95 -5.95 23.12
C SER A 179 2.44 -7.38 23.38
N GLN A 180 3.31 -8.37 23.56
CA GLN A 180 2.89 -9.77 23.72
C GLN A 180 2.05 -9.98 24.99
N ASP A 181 2.37 -9.24 26.05
CA ASP A 181 1.64 -9.25 27.32
C ASP A 181 0.74 -8.01 27.50
N ALA A 182 0.51 -7.24 26.42
CA ALA A 182 -0.38 -6.09 26.48
C ALA A 182 -1.85 -6.53 26.63
N ALA A 183 -2.67 -5.65 27.20
CA ALA A 183 -4.12 -5.76 27.10
C ALA A 183 -4.60 -4.84 25.98
N ALA A 184 -5.15 -5.40 24.91
CA ALA A 184 -5.69 -4.64 23.80
C ALA A 184 -7.22 -4.57 23.87
N THR A 185 -7.77 -3.44 23.45
CA THR A 185 -9.21 -3.31 23.18
C THR A 185 -9.45 -3.57 21.69
N VAL A 186 -10.32 -4.53 21.39
CA VAL A 186 -10.71 -4.88 20.01
C VAL A 186 -12.15 -4.47 19.79
N THR A 187 -12.41 -3.77 18.69
CA THR A 187 -13.75 -3.28 18.34
C THR A 187 -14.02 -3.48 16.85
N LEU A 188 -15.22 -3.95 16.52
CA LEU A 188 -15.69 -3.96 15.13
C LEU A 188 -16.16 -2.55 14.76
N VAL A 189 -15.41 -1.88 13.88
CA VAL A 189 -15.64 -0.46 13.53
C VAL A 189 -16.21 -0.28 12.13
N GLU A 190 -16.20 -1.32 11.31
CA GLU A 190 -16.79 -1.31 9.97
C GLU A 190 -17.32 -2.69 9.62
N THR A 191 -18.52 -2.75 9.06
CA THR A 191 -19.12 -3.97 8.52
C THR A 191 -19.85 -3.64 7.24
N GLY A 192 -19.64 -4.45 6.22
CA GLY A 192 -20.36 -4.35 4.97
C GLY A 192 -19.95 -5.43 3.98
N PRO A 193 -20.57 -5.44 2.79
CA PRO A 193 -20.39 -6.49 1.81
C PRO A 193 -19.02 -6.46 1.13
N LEU A 194 -18.32 -5.32 1.12
CA LEU A 194 -17.05 -5.16 0.40
C LEU A 194 -15.84 -5.15 1.31
N ARG A 195 -15.98 -4.60 2.53
CA ARG A 195 -14.92 -4.50 3.52
C ARG A 195 -15.49 -4.53 4.93
N ALA A 196 -14.74 -5.15 5.83
CA ALA A 196 -14.95 -5.09 7.26
C ALA A 196 -13.63 -4.76 7.95
N THR A 197 -13.71 -4.09 9.10
CA THR A 197 -12.54 -3.59 9.82
C THR A 197 -12.70 -3.77 11.33
N LEU A 198 -11.69 -4.38 11.94
CA LEU A 198 -11.49 -4.37 13.39
C LEU A 198 -10.50 -3.25 13.74
N ALA A 199 -10.76 -2.53 14.83
CA ALA A 199 -9.82 -1.61 15.43
C ALA A 199 -9.24 -2.21 16.71
N ILE A 200 -7.92 -2.21 16.81
CA ILE A 200 -7.13 -2.65 17.95
C ILE A 200 -6.53 -1.41 18.59
N ALA A 201 -6.74 -1.21 19.88
CA ALA A 201 -6.13 -0.13 20.64
C ALA A 201 -5.35 -0.70 21.82
N LEU A 202 -4.07 -0.32 21.94
CA LEU A 202 -3.23 -0.67 23.07
C LEU A 202 -2.29 0.49 23.40
N THR A 203 -1.60 0.42 24.53
CA THR A 203 -0.63 1.44 24.95
C THR A 203 0.59 0.76 25.55
N LEU A 204 1.77 1.09 25.04
CA LEU A 204 3.04 0.64 25.61
C LEU A 204 3.55 1.66 26.63
N SER A 205 3.97 1.18 27.80
CA SER A 205 4.62 2.00 28.83
C SER A 205 6.14 1.88 28.67
N LEU A 206 6.74 2.83 27.96
CA LEU A 206 8.13 2.80 27.50
C LEU A 206 9.01 3.80 28.26
N PRO A 207 10.32 3.56 28.41
CA PRO A 207 11.26 4.59 28.84
C PRO A 207 11.12 5.89 28.04
N GLU A 208 11.20 7.04 28.73
CA GLU A 208 11.04 8.36 28.07
C GLU A 208 12.15 8.70 27.06
N GLY A 209 13.29 8.01 27.15
CA GLY A 209 14.48 8.24 26.34
C GLY A 209 15.67 7.42 26.84
N LEU A 210 16.87 7.77 26.38
CA LEU A 210 18.10 7.33 27.01
C LEU A 210 18.42 8.16 28.26
N MET A 211 19.19 7.58 29.19
CA MET A 211 19.86 8.38 30.22
C MET A 211 20.96 9.25 29.59
N ASP A 212 21.40 10.29 30.30
CA ASP A 212 22.52 11.16 29.84
C ASP A 212 23.77 10.38 29.44
N SER A 213 24.05 9.26 30.14
CA SER A 213 25.17 8.37 29.83
C SER A 213 25.05 7.61 28.50
N ARG A 214 23.84 7.55 27.92
CA ARG A 214 23.44 6.78 26.72
C ARG A 214 23.67 5.27 26.79
N ARG A 215 24.15 4.74 27.93
CA ARG A 215 24.43 3.32 28.14
C ARG A 215 23.19 2.49 28.47
N SER A 216 22.09 3.13 28.84
CA SER A 216 20.83 2.51 29.21
C SER A 216 19.67 3.47 29.01
N ARG A 217 18.46 2.91 28.92
CA ARG A 217 17.21 3.66 28.85
C ARG A 217 16.85 4.28 30.21
N ALA A 218 16.10 5.37 30.18
CA ALA A 218 15.63 6.07 31.38
C ALA A 218 14.68 5.20 32.23
N ARG A 219 14.63 5.46 33.55
CA ARG A 219 13.69 4.77 34.45
C ARG A 219 12.27 5.31 34.35
N ARG A 220 12.15 6.62 34.12
CA ARG A 220 10.85 7.27 33.93
C ARG A 220 10.24 6.78 32.62
N ARG A 221 8.95 6.49 32.67
CA ARG A 221 8.18 5.97 31.55
C ARG A 221 7.16 6.97 31.04
N VAL A 222 6.90 6.88 29.74
CA VAL A 222 5.84 7.59 29.02
C VAL A 222 4.93 6.58 28.34
N GLN A 223 3.71 7.01 28.04
CA GLN A 223 2.73 6.18 27.35
C GLN A 223 2.85 6.40 25.85
N LEU A 224 2.92 5.31 25.10
CA LEU A 224 2.92 5.28 23.64
C LEU A 224 1.62 4.62 23.15
N PRO A 225 0.55 5.39 22.92
CA PRO A 225 -0.69 4.88 22.34
C PRO A 225 -0.48 4.37 20.92
N ILE A 226 -0.99 3.16 20.64
CA ILE A 226 -0.98 2.54 19.32
C ILE A 226 -2.39 2.11 18.96
N ARG A 227 -2.85 2.52 17.78
CA ARG A 227 -4.16 2.12 17.22
C ARG A 227 -3.97 1.50 15.85
N THR A 228 -4.46 0.29 15.65
CA THR A 228 -4.37 -0.42 14.37
C THR A 228 -5.76 -0.72 13.84
N ARG A 229 -6.03 -0.36 12.58
CA ARG A 229 -7.19 -0.84 11.83
C ARG A 229 -6.77 -2.05 11.00
N VAL A 230 -7.39 -3.19 11.24
CA VAL A 230 -7.21 -4.44 10.51
C VAL A 230 -8.39 -4.60 9.55
N SER A 231 -8.14 -4.52 8.25
CA SER A 231 -9.22 -4.57 7.24
C SER A 231 -9.09 -5.78 6.33
N LEU A 232 -10.23 -6.41 6.06
CA LEU A 232 -10.36 -7.50 5.11
C LEU A 232 -11.42 -7.13 4.06
N TYR A 233 -11.04 -7.22 2.79
CA TYR A 233 -11.94 -7.00 1.67
C TYR A 233 -12.48 -8.33 1.18
N HIS A 234 -13.67 -8.34 0.61
CA HIS A 234 -14.34 -9.59 0.18
C HIS A 234 -13.54 -10.39 -0.87
N ASN A 235 -12.81 -9.70 -1.75
CA ASN A 235 -12.10 -10.27 -2.89
C ASN A 235 -10.56 -10.22 -2.80
N GLN A 236 -10.00 -9.98 -1.61
CA GLN A 236 -8.54 -9.86 -1.43
C GLN A 236 -7.94 -11.03 -0.63
N PRO A 237 -6.85 -11.65 -1.12
CA PRO A 237 -6.18 -12.76 -0.43
C PRO A 237 -5.10 -12.27 0.55
N TRP A 238 -5.28 -11.08 1.13
CA TRP A 238 -4.35 -10.46 2.07
C TRP A 238 -5.08 -9.59 3.07
N VAL A 239 -4.43 -9.31 4.21
CA VAL A 239 -4.99 -8.50 5.30
C VAL A 239 -4.29 -7.15 5.34
N GLU A 240 -5.05 -6.05 5.36
CA GLU A 240 -4.50 -4.70 5.46
C GLU A 240 -4.42 -4.22 6.90
N PHE A 241 -3.33 -3.55 7.22
CA PHE A 241 -3.10 -2.87 8.50
C PHE A 241 -2.85 -1.39 8.26
N GLN A 242 -3.56 -0.55 8.98
CA GLN A 242 -3.22 0.87 9.15
C GLN A 242 -2.97 1.12 10.63
N THR A 243 -1.72 1.37 11.00
CA THR A 243 -1.30 1.59 12.39
C THR A 243 -0.95 3.04 12.60
N THR A 244 -1.61 3.68 13.57
CA THR A 244 -1.32 5.02 14.04
C THR A 244 -0.63 4.97 15.40
N VAL A 245 0.51 5.64 15.51
CA VAL A 245 1.32 5.74 16.74
C VAL A 245 1.37 7.20 17.17
N GLU A 246 1.07 7.47 18.43
CA GLU A 246 1.32 8.76 19.07
C GLU A 246 2.69 8.71 19.76
N ASN A 247 3.74 9.18 19.08
CA ASN A 247 5.10 9.11 19.60
C ASN A 247 5.38 10.18 20.65
N THR A 248 5.59 9.73 21.88
CA THR A 248 5.95 10.54 23.06
C THR A 248 7.31 10.15 23.65
N ALA A 249 7.92 9.06 23.17
CA ALA A 249 9.21 8.56 23.61
C ALA A 249 10.34 9.10 22.72
N LYS A 250 11.58 8.97 23.20
CA LYS A 250 12.80 9.37 22.50
C LYS A 250 13.80 8.22 22.46
N ASP A 251 14.82 8.34 21.61
CA ASP A 251 16.00 7.45 21.57
C ASP A 251 15.61 5.96 21.56
N HIS A 252 14.70 5.60 20.66
CA HIS A 252 14.07 4.29 20.62
C HIS A 252 13.76 3.86 19.19
N ARG A 253 13.57 2.56 19.00
CA ARG A 253 13.17 1.94 17.75
C ARG A 253 11.94 1.07 17.97
N LEU A 254 10.84 1.45 17.33
CA LEU A 254 9.58 0.72 17.34
C LEU A 254 9.43 -0.09 16.05
N ARG A 255 9.09 -1.38 16.20
CA ARG A 255 8.90 -2.32 15.11
C ARG A 255 7.60 -3.09 15.28
N VAL A 256 7.11 -3.65 14.18
CA VAL A 256 6.06 -4.67 14.19
C VAL A 256 6.65 -5.99 13.71
N LEU A 257 6.39 -7.06 14.47
CA LEU A 257 6.92 -8.40 14.28
C LEU A 257 5.86 -9.32 13.64
N PHE A 258 6.33 -10.18 12.75
CA PHE A 258 5.57 -11.22 12.06
C PHE A 258 6.30 -12.55 12.23
N PRO A 259 6.19 -13.22 13.39
CA PRO A 259 6.70 -14.56 13.58
C PRO A 259 5.91 -15.53 12.68
N SER A 260 6.50 -15.93 11.55
CA SER A 260 5.78 -16.76 10.57
C SER A 260 5.68 -18.23 10.99
N GLY A 261 6.44 -18.65 11.99
CA GLY A 261 6.63 -20.07 12.34
C GLY A 261 7.58 -20.82 11.40
N PHE A 262 8.19 -20.13 10.42
CA PHE A 262 9.12 -20.73 9.47
C PHE A 262 10.52 -20.86 10.04
N ARG A 263 11.28 -21.87 9.62
CA ARG A 263 12.72 -21.99 9.90
C ARG A 263 13.53 -21.58 8.67
N THR A 264 13.62 -20.28 8.45
CA THR A 264 14.41 -19.71 7.37
C THR A 264 15.15 -18.46 7.82
N ASN A 265 16.38 -18.32 7.32
CA ASN A 265 17.20 -17.12 7.41
C ASN A 265 17.40 -16.48 6.02
N ILE A 266 16.55 -16.83 5.04
CA ILE A 266 16.61 -16.28 3.68
C ILE A 266 15.39 -15.39 3.47
N SER A 267 15.64 -14.17 2.99
CA SER A 267 14.58 -13.24 2.58
C SER A 267 14.73 -12.87 1.12
N TYR A 268 13.62 -12.52 0.48
CA TYR A 268 13.57 -11.95 -0.85
C TYR A 268 12.89 -10.58 -0.78
N ALA A 269 13.66 -9.51 -0.90
CA ALA A 269 13.14 -8.15 -0.80
C ALA A 269 12.98 -7.53 -2.19
N ASP A 270 11.84 -6.87 -2.41
CA ASP A 270 11.65 -6.00 -3.57
C ASP A 270 12.64 -4.83 -3.46
N SER A 271 13.47 -4.65 -4.49
CA SER A 271 14.55 -3.67 -4.56
C SER A 271 14.48 -2.89 -5.88
N GLN A 272 15.44 -2.02 -6.14
CA GLN A 272 15.51 -1.21 -7.36
C GLN A 272 15.52 -2.11 -8.60
N PHE A 273 14.37 -2.20 -9.29
CA PHE A 273 14.15 -2.98 -10.50
C PHE A 273 14.46 -4.48 -10.37
N GLY A 274 14.38 -5.06 -9.17
CA GLY A 274 14.75 -6.46 -8.98
C GLY A 274 14.41 -7.04 -7.62
N LEU A 275 14.36 -8.37 -7.56
CA LEU A 275 14.20 -9.11 -6.31
C LEU A 275 15.58 -9.45 -5.74
N THR A 276 15.86 -8.98 -4.51
CA THR A 276 17.14 -9.22 -3.84
C THR A 276 17.00 -10.36 -2.83
N ARG A 277 17.63 -11.50 -3.14
CA ARG A 277 17.81 -12.60 -2.18
C ARG A 277 18.90 -12.22 -1.18
N ARG A 278 18.62 -12.36 0.11
CA ARG A 278 19.57 -12.15 1.20
C ARG A 278 19.54 -13.34 2.15
N GLU A 279 20.71 -13.71 2.63
CA GLU A 279 20.88 -14.68 3.71
C GLU A 279 21.32 -13.91 4.96
N HIS A 280 20.69 -14.21 6.07
CA HIS A 280 20.82 -13.48 7.32
C HIS A 280 21.55 -14.35 8.34
N HIS A 281 22.52 -13.78 9.03
CA HIS A 281 23.34 -14.49 10.00
C HIS A 281 23.57 -13.61 11.22
N ALA A 282 23.64 -14.24 12.38
CA ALA A 282 24.16 -13.58 13.56
C ALA A 282 25.65 -13.27 13.33
N VAL A 283 26.06 -12.07 13.73
CA VAL A 283 27.46 -11.64 13.66
C VAL A 283 27.97 -11.35 15.06
N ASN A 284 29.23 -11.69 15.33
CA ASN A 284 29.89 -11.32 16.57
C ASN A 284 30.46 -9.89 16.43
N PRO A 285 29.91 -8.87 17.11
CA PRO A 285 30.34 -7.49 16.93
C PRO A 285 31.82 -7.26 17.26
N ALA A 286 32.40 -8.09 18.14
CA ALA A 286 33.80 -7.96 18.55
C ALA A 286 34.81 -8.22 17.41
N GLU A 287 34.37 -8.85 16.31
CA GLU A 287 35.20 -9.13 15.14
C GLU A 287 35.38 -7.91 14.24
N PHE A 288 34.57 -6.86 14.43
CA PHE A 288 34.52 -5.69 13.56
C PHE A 288 35.05 -4.44 14.26
N LYS A 289 36.14 -3.87 13.72
CA LYS A 289 36.82 -2.69 14.31
C LYS A 289 36.30 -1.35 13.78
N ILE A 290 35.59 -1.34 12.66
CA ILE A 290 35.10 -0.12 12.01
C ILE A 290 33.57 -0.04 12.09
N GLU A 291 32.88 -0.99 11.48
CA GLU A 291 31.42 -1.07 11.46
C GLU A 291 30.98 -2.52 11.50
N VAL A 292 29.99 -2.81 12.34
CA VAL A 292 29.40 -4.15 12.47
C VAL A 292 28.37 -4.30 11.34
N PRO A 293 28.36 -5.42 10.61
CA PRO A 293 27.32 -5.68 9.61
C PRO A 293 25.92 -5.48 10.20
N THR A 294 25.12 -4.66 9.54
CA THR A 294 23.76 -4.36 9.99
C THR A 294 22.85 -5.58 9.85
N ALA A 295 22.00 -5.81 10.85
CA ALA A 295 20.94 -6.81 10.80
C ALA A 295 19.70 -6.33 10.02
N VAL A 296 19.61 -5.02 9.75
CA VAL A 296 18.51 -4.43 8.99
C VAL A 296 18.90 -4.23 7.52
N HIS A 297 17.93 -4.38 6.63
CA HIS A 297 18.13 -4.32 5.19
C HIS A 297 17.07 -3.47 4.48
N PRO A 298 17.41 -2.88 3.32
CA PRO A 298 16.48 -2.07 2.57
C PRO A 298 15.49 -2.93 1.76
N MET A 299 14.26 -2.43 1.65
CA MET A 299 13.21 -2.89 0.74
C MET A 299 12.44 -1.71 0.14
N GLN A 300 11.73 -1.94 -0.97
CA GLN A 300 10.87 -0.97 -1.63
C GLN A 300 9.40 -1.23 -1.31
N ARG A 301 8.82 -2.30 -1.90
CA ARG A 301 7.38 -2.63 -1.77
C ARG A 301 7.09 -3.66 -0.69
N GLY A 302 8.05 -4.53 -0.37
CA GLY A 302 7.87 -5.59 0.61
C GLY A 302 8.99 -6.61 0.64
N VAL A 303 8.85 -7.57 1.55
CA VAL A 303 9.79 -8.67 1.77
C VAL A 303 9.05 -10.00 1.90
N THR A 304 9.60 -11.03 1.28
CA THR A 304 9.08 -12.41 1.28
C THR A 304 10.04 -13.34 2.02
N ILE A 305 9.49 -14.28 2.79
CA ILE A 305 10.19 -15.46 3.32
C ILE A 305 9.45 -16.73 2.92
N LEU A 306 10.18 -17.83 2.80
CA LEU A 306 9.67 -19.13 2.35
C LEU A 306 10.18 -20.26 3.25
N GLU A 307 9.36 -21.30 3.43
CA GLU A 307 9.77 -22.60 3.99
C GLU A 307 9.01 -23.75 3.30
N GLY A 308 9.74 -24.56 2.52
CA GLY A 308 9.12 -25.58 1.66
C GLY A 308 8.14 -24.92 0.69
N GLU A 309 6.90 -25.44 0.63
CA GLU A 309 5.83 -24.87 -0.20
C GLU A 309 5.13 -23.65 0.40
N ARG A 310 5.52 -23.19 1.59
CA ARG A 310 4.85 -22.10 2.32
C ARG A 310 5.58 -20.78 2.12
N GLY A 311 4.83 -19.70 2.01
CA GLY A 311 5.36 -18.36 1.80
C GLY A 311 4.56 -17.28 2.51
N LEU A 312 5.27 -16.26 2.98
CA LEU A 312 4.70 -15.09 3.63
C LEU A 312 5.39 -13.84 3.08
N THR A 313 4.60 -12.93 2.54
CA THR A 313 5.07 -11.61 2.10
C THR A 313 4.48 -10.52 2.99
N ILE A 314 5.33 -9.60 3.45
CA ILE A 314 4.91 -8.38 4.13
C ILE A 314 5.09 -7.22 3.16
N ALA A 315 3.96 -6.60 2.76
CA ALA A 315 3.94 -5.43 1.90
C ALA A 315 3.90 -4.15 2.74
N THR A 316 4.55 -3.07 2.30
CA THR A 316 4.69 -1.84 3.09
C THR A 316 4.57 -0.59 2.22
N ALA A 317 3.84 0.42 2.69
CA ALA A 317 3.76 1.72 2.02
C ALA A 317 4.68 2.74 2.70
N GLY A 318 5.94 2.81 2.26
CA GLY A 318 6.89 3.84 2.70
C GLY A 318 7.73 3.49 3.93
N MET A 319 7.77 2.23 4.38
CA MET A 319 8.76 1.75 5.35
C MET A 319 9.89 1.02 4.62
N PRO A 320 11.10 1.58 4.54
CA PRO A 320 12.17 1.02 3.72
C PRO A 320 13.03 -0.02 4.45
N GLU A 321 12.83 -0.24 5.75
CA GLU A 321 13.71 -1.04 6.60
C GLU A 321 12.99 -2.29 7.15
N TYR A 322 13.63 -3.45 7.00
CA TYR A 322 13.21 -4.70 7.63
C TYR A 322 14.40 -5.45 8.23
N GLU A 323 14.13 -6.37 9.15
CA GLU A 323 15.07 -7.38 9.64
C GLU A 323 14.40 -8.76 9.56
N LEU A 324 15.14 -9.78 9.14
CA LEU A 324 14.79 -11.18 9.40
C LEU A 324 15.65 -11.64 10.58
N LYS A 325 15.04 -11.77 11.77
CA LYS A 325 15.78 -11.95 13.02
C LYS A 325 16.62 -13.24 12.96
N ALA A 326 17.94 -13.11 13.07
CA ALA A 326 18.84 -14.27 12.98
C ALA A 326 18.69 -15.24 14.16
N GLU A 327 18.46 -14.72 15.37
CA GLU A 327 18.27 -15.50 16.60
C GLU A 327 16.85 -16.10 16.71
N GLU A 328 15.90 -15.60 15.93
CA GLU A 328 14.50 -16.05 15.88
C GLU A 328 14.10 -16.30 14.41
N PRO A 329 14.64 -17.36 13.75
CA PRO A 329 14.41 -17.62 12.33
C PRO A 329 12.93 -17.56 11.93
N GLY A 330 12.66 -17.04 10.75
CA GLY A 330 11.29 -16.81 10.25
C GLY A 330 10.56 -15.60 10.84
N THR A 331 11.13 -14.89 11.82
CA THR A 331 10.50 -13.67 12.36
C THR A 331 10.93 -12.45 11.55
N LEU A 332 10.02 -11.95 10.72
CA LEU A 332 10.19 -10.66 10.05
C LEU A 332 9.84 -9.51 10.99
N ALA A 333 10.69 -8.50 11.05
CA ALA A 333 10.46 -7.26 11.77
C ALA A 333 10.45 -6.10 10.77
N ILE A 334 9.39 -5.30 10.76
CA ILE A 334 9.31 -4.06 9.97
C ILE A 334 9.48 -2.88 10.91
N THR A 335 10.45 -2.02 10.63
CA THR A 335 10.68 -0.81 11.43
C THR A 335 9.61 0.23 11.12
N LEU A 336 8.92 0.72 12.16
CA LEU A 336 7.91 1.78 12.05
C LEU A 336 8.51 3.13 12.39
N LEU A 337 9.21 3.22 13.53
CA LEU A 337 9.88 4.43 13.98
C LEU A 337 11.31 4.10 14.41
N ARG A 338 12.22 5.00 14.07
CA ARG A 338 13.57 5.07 14.62
C ARG A 338 13.83 6.51 15.00
N CYS A 339 14.03 6.74 16.29
CA CYS A 339 14.04 8.07 16.89
C CYS A 339 15.42 8.28 17.52
N VAL A 340 16.16 9.27 17.03
CA VAL A 340 17.53 9.58 17.46
C VAL A 340 17.68 11.08 17.66
N ALA A 341 18.78 11.49 18.28
CA ALA A 341 19.01 12.90 18.61
C ALA A 341 20.19 13.53 17.85
N ARG A 342 20.91 12.76 17.03
CA ARG A 342 22.17 13.17 16.41
C ARG A 342 22.24 12.74 14.96
N LEU A 343 22.79 13.61 14.12
CA LEU A 343 23.17 13.28 12.75
C LEU A 343 24.24 12.18 12.72
N SER A 344 25.30 12.32 13.53
CA SER A 344 26.42 11.37 13.63
C SER A 344 26.92 11.32 15.07
N GLY A 345 27.31 10.13 15.53
CA GLY A 345 27.97 9.90 16.83
C GLY A 345 29.24 9.04 16.69
N GLY A 346 30.17 9.20 17.63
CA GLY A 346 31.39 8.39 17.75
C GLY A 346 31.33 7.30 18.83
N ASP A 347 30.22 7.22 19.58
CA ASP A 347 30.02 6.35 20.74
C ASP A 347 29.13 5.11 20.45
N LEU A 348 28.96 4.74 19.18
CA LEU A 348 28.07 3.66 18.74
C LEU A 348 28.71 2.28 18.89
N LEU A 349 27.98 1.33 19.47
CA LEU A 349 28.42 -0.07 19.58
C LEU A 349 28.47 -0.79 18.23
N THR A 350 27.60 -0.37 17.31
CA THR A 350 27.47 -0.91 15.95
C THR A 350 28.46 -0.27 14.97
N ARG A 351 29.10 0.84 15.34
CA ARG A 351 30.08 1.56 14.52
C ARG A 351 31.28 2.05 15.35
N PRO A 352 32.14 1.13 15.83
CA PRO A 352 33.27 1.48 16.71
C PRO A 352 34.36 2.33 16.05
N GLY A 353 34.35 2.46 14.71
CA GLY A 353 35.35 3.21 13.93
C GLY A 353 35.29 4.73 14.06
N GLY A 354 34.37 5.29 14.86
CA GLY A 354 34.27 6.73 15.10
C GLY A 354 33.01 7.32 14.49
N GLU A 355 33.09 8.53 13.93
CA GLU A 355 31.97 9.31 13.40
C GLU A 355 31.80 9.09 11.88
N ALA A 356 30.56 9.14 11.37
CA ALA A 356 30.26 9.02 9.93
C ALA A 356 30.13 10.40 9.26
N GLY A 357 29.99 11.44 10.07
CA GLY A 357 29.85 12.83 9.66
C GLY A 357 29.91 13.77 10.86
N TRP A 358 29.54 15.03 10.64
CA TRP A 358 29.59 16.08 11.65
C TRP A 358 28.66 15.77 12.83
N ILE A 359 29.16 15.90 14.05
CA ILE A 359 28.33 15.80 15.25
C ILE A 359 27.41 17.02 15.33
N THR A 360 26.13 16.81 15.00
CA THR A 360 25.09 17.83 15.06
C THR A 360 23.89 17.25 15.78
N TYR A 361 23.28 18.04 16.66
CA TYR A 361 22.05 17.66 17.34
C TYR A 361 20.86 17.90 16.41
N THR A 362 20.03 16.86 16.24
CA THR A 362 18.87 16.87 15.34
C THR A 362 17.61 16.54 16.14
N PRO A 363 17.07 17.51 16.91
CA PRO A 363 15.98 17.26 17.87
C PRO A 363 14.71 16.72 17.20
N GLU A 364 14.45 17.11 15.95
CA GLU A 364 13.29 16.67 15.19
C GLU A 364 13.42 15.23 14.68
N ALA A 365 14.64 14.66 14.63
CA ALA A 365 14.89 13.25 14.29
C ALA A 365 14.41 12.27 15.39
N GLN A 366 13.90 12.81 16.50
CA GLN A 366 13.14 12.05 17.50
C GLN A 366 11.72 11.70 17.02
N CYS A 367 11.29 12.26 15.89
CA CYS A 367 9.99 11.97 15.28
C CYS A 367 8.80 12.09 16.25
N PRO A 368 8.65 13.17 17.06
CA PRO A 368 7.53 13.29 18.00
C PRO A 368 6.19 13.44 17.26
N GLY A 369 5.09 13.09 17.92
CA GLY A 369 3.73 13.31 17.40
C GLY A 369 3.12 12.09 16.71
N THR A 370 2.11 12.33 15.86
CA THR A 370 1.29 11.26 15.27
C THR A 370 1.86 10.78 13.95
N HIS A 371 2.09 9.46 13.85
CA HIS A 371 2.54 8.79 12.63
C HIS A 371 1.54 7.72 12.22
N THR A 372 1.34 7.53 10.91
CA THR A 372 0.46 6.47 10.39
C THR A 372 1.18 5.65 9.32
N PHE A 373 1.16 4.33 9.52
CA PHE A 373 1.85 3.35 8.68
C PHE A 373 0.82 2.43 8.03
N ARG A 374 1.06 2.03 6.77
CA ARG A 374 0.22 1.07 6.05
C ARG A 374 1.05 -0.12 5.59
N TYR A 375 0.60 -1.32 5.89
CA TYR A 375 1.23 -2.57 5.48
C TYR A 375 0.20 -3.69 5.34
N ALA A 376 0.60 -4.81 4.74
CA ALA A 376 -0.26 -5.97 4.56
C ALA A 376 0.48 -7.28 4.74
N ILE A 377 -0.26 -8.31 5.16
CA ILE A 377 0.22 -9.69 5.23
C ILE A 377 -0.39 -10.47 4.07
N ILE A 378 0.46 -11.05 3.23
CA ILE A 378 0.09 -11.77 2.02
C ILE A 378 0.63 -13.21 2.14
N PRO A 379 -0.20 -14.18 2.60
CA PRO A 379 0.18 -15.58 2.56
C PRO A 379 0.12 -16.11 1.12
N HIS A 380 1.06 -16.98 0.78
CA HIS A 380 1.14 -17.60 -0.54
C HIS A 380 1.92 -18.91 -0.49
N THR A 381 2.00 -19.60 -1.62
CA THR A 381 2.85 -20.78 -1.77
C THR A 381 4.21 -20.42 -2.38
N ALA A 382 5.19 -21.33 -2.30
CA ALA A 382 6.46 -21.20 -3.02
C ALA A 382 6.25 -21.20 -4.54
N SER A 383 5.36 -22.07 -5.04
CA SER A 383 4.95 -22.09 -6.46
C SER A 383 4.34 -20.76 -6.95
N GLN A 384 3.56 -20.07 -6.10
CA GLN A 384 3.04 -18.72 -6.41
C GLN A 384 4.17 -17.66 -6.43
N PHE A 385 5.26 -17.89 -5.71
CA PHE A 385 6.41 -17.00 -5.67
C PHE A 385 7.46 -17.28 -6.77
N GLU A 386 7.61 -18.53 -7.22
CA GLU A 386 8.69 -18.97 -8.13
C GLU A 386 8.79 -18.11 -9.40
N ALA A 387 7.66 -17.87 -10.05
CA ALA A 387 7.58 -16.99 -11.21
C ALA A 387 7.42 -15.50 -10.85
N TYR A 388 7.33 -15.16 -9.56
CA TYR A 388 7.04 -13.84 -8.98
C TYR A 388 5.69 -13.20 -9.40
N GLY A 389 4.98 -13.76 -10.36
CA GLY A 389 3.78 -13.15 -10.95
C GLY A 389 2.64 -12.92 -9.95
N TYR A 390 2.31 -13.91 -9.13
CA TYR A 390 1.24 -13.77 -8.13
C TYR A 390 1.62 -12.74 -7.06
N VAL A 391 2.84 -12.81 -6.54
CA VAL A 391 3.31 -11.88 -5.48
C VAL A 391 3.40 -10.45 -6.01
N ASN A 392 3.93 -10.25 -7.23
CA ASN A 392 3.93 -8.93 -7.86
C ASN A 392 2.50 -8.40 -8.06
N GLU A 393 1.57 -9.27 -8.46
CA GLU A 393 0.16 -8.88 -8.60
C GLU A 393 -0.42 -8.37 -7.28
N GLN A 394 -0.22 -9.10 -6.17
CA GLN A 394 -0.72 -8.67 -4.87
C GLN A 394 -0.02 -7.40 -4.36
N LEU A 395 1.30 -7.27 -4.58
CA LEU A 395 2.02 -6.04 -4.26
C LEU A 395 1.48 -4.85 -5.05
N GLU A 396 1.25 -4.98 -6.36
CA GLU A 396 0.67 -3.90 -7.16
C GLU A 396 -0.78 -3.59 -6.74
N ASN A 397 -1.59 -4.59 -6.38
CA ASN A 397 -2.95 -4.36 -5.87
C ASN A 397 -2.95 -3.56 -4.56
N PHE A 398 -1.98 -3.81 -3.69
CA PHE A 398 -1.79 -3.01 -2.49
C PHE A 398 -1.30 -1.58 -2.83
N HIS A 399 -0.26 -1.42 -3.67
CA HIS A 399 0.37 -0.12 -3.88
C HIS A 399 -0.37 0.81 -4.86
N LEU A 400 -1.15 0.24 -5.78
CA LEU A 400 -1.80 0.95 -6.89
C LEU A 400 -3.31 0.78 -6.82
N PRO A 401 -3.99 1.38 -5.81
CA PRO A 401 -5.43 1.32 -5.71
C PRO A 401 -6.09 2.01 -6.89
N PHE A 402 -7.27 1.56 -7.27
CA PHE A 402 -8.06 2.23 -8.29
C PHE A 402 -8.44 3.66 -7.91
N LEU A 403 -8.40 4.56 -8.88
CA LEU A 403 -8.66 5.99 -8.67
C LEU A 403 -10.05 6.35 -9.16
N ALA A 404 -10.94 6.76 -8.25
CA ALA A 404 -12.26 7.23 -8.62
C ALA A 404 -12.20 8.68 -9.13
N MET A 405 -12.77 8.90 -10.32
CA MET A 405 -12.93 10.22 -10.92
C MET A 405 -14.40 10.53 -11.11
N ARG A 406 -14.80 11.70 -10.63
CA ARG A 406 -16.15 12.23 -10.85
C ARG A 406 -16.18 13.07 -12.11
N ARG A 407 -17.17 12.81 -12.95
CA ARG A 407 -17.52 13.69 -14.06
C ARG A 407 -18.80 14.45 -13.71
N GLY A 408 -18.78 15.77 -13.86
CA GLY A 408 -20.00 16.59 -13.74
C GLY A 408 -21.00 16.21 -14.84
N GLY A 409 -22.29 16.53 -14.66
CA GLY A 409 -23.43 16.15 -15.52
C GLY A 409 -23.43 16.67 -16.97
N GLU A 410 -22.27 16.76 -17.59
CA GLU A 410 -22.10 16.84 -19.03
C GLU A 410 -22.49 15.50 -19.68
N PRO A 411 -22.94 15.51 -20.94
CA PRO A 411 -23.28 14.29 -21.66
C PRO A 411 -22.13 13.28 -21.60
N ALA A 412 -22.47 12.00 -21.52
CA ALA A 412 -21.48 10.93 -21.64
C ALA A 412 -20.72 11.12 -22.97
N VAL A 413 -19.48 11.62 -22.87
CA VAL A 413 -18.52 11.56 -23.97
C VAL A 413 -18.21 10.10 -24.18
N ASP A 414 -18.40 9.65 -25.41
CA ASP A 414 -17.93 8.36 -25.86
C ASP A 414 -16.40 8.42 -25.92
N LEU A 415 -15.76 8.04 -24.81
CA LEU A 415 -14.32 7.88 -24.80
C LEU A 415 -14.03 6.58 -25.54
N ALA A 416 -13.19 6.68 -26.57
CA ALA A 416 -12.66 5.48 -27.22
C ALA A 416 -12.08 4.55 -26.15
N PRO A 417 -12.31 3.23 -26.24
CA PRO A 417 -11.76 2.30 -25.27
C PRO A 417 -10.24 2.41 -25.28
N PHE A 418 -9.70 2.90 -24.16
CA PHE A 418 -8.28 2.97 -23.90
C PHE A 418 -7.95 1.95 -22.82
N GLY A 419 -6.84 1.25 -23.00
CA GLY A 419 -6.35 0.27 -22.06
C GLY A 419 -5.22 -0.55 -22.67
N MET A 420 -4.35 -1.03 -21.80
CA MET A 420 -3.24 -1.88 -22.15
C MET A 420 -3.06 -2.99 -21.11
N ALA A 421 -2.71 -4.18 -21.58
CA ALA A 421 -2.43 -5.33 -20.75
C ALA A 421 -1.01 -5.84 -21.04
N LEU A 422 -0.20 -5.95 -19.99
CA LEU A 422 1.12 -6.55 -19.97
C LEU A 422 1.02 -7.93 -19.35
N SER A 423 1.67 -8.91 -19.98
CA SER A 423 1.77 -10.27 -19.45
C SER A 423 3.17 -10.85 -19.68
N PRO A 424 3.62 -11.81 -18.84
CA PRO A 424 2.96 -12.28 -17.61
C PRO A 424 3.05 -11.27 -16.44
N SER A 425 2.30 -11.50 -15.36
CA SER A 425 2.27 -10.64 -14.16
C SER A 425 3.62 -10.50 -13.43
N SER A 426 4.64 -11.28 -13.83
CA SER A 426 5.99 -11.15 -13.31
C SER A 426 6.75 -9.96 -13.91
N LEU A 427 6.31 -9.44 -15.06
CA LEU A 427 6.82 -8.19 -15.62
C LEU A 427 6.16 -7.00 -14.94
N VAL A 428 6.96 -6.01 -14.57
CA VAL A 428 6.49 -4.88 -13.77
C VAL A 428 6.57 -3.59 -14.59
N LEU A 429 5.47 -2.84 -14.62
CA LEU A 429 5.46 -1.48 -15.17
C LEU A 429 6.03 -0.51 -14.13
N SER A 430 7.05 0.25 -14.52
CA SER A 430 7.66 1.29 -13.68
C SER A 430 7.36 2.71 -14.15
N ALA A 431 7.03 2.91 -15.43
CA ALA A 431 6.65 4.21 -15.96
C ALA A 431 5.74 4.08 -17.18
N CYS A 432 4.74 4.97 -17.26
CA CYS A 432 3.94 5.24 -18.46
C CYS A 432 3.80 6.76 -18.59
N LYS A 433 4.45 7.36 -19.58
CA LYS A 433 4.45 8.83 -19.77
C LYS A 433 4.50 9.21 -21.26
N PRO A 434 4.12 10.44 -21.64
CA PRO A 434 4.48 10.97 -22.95
C PRO A 434 6.00 10.93 -23.18
N ALA A 435 6.42 10.70 -24.42
CA ALA A 435 7.83 10.86 -24.80
C ALA A 435 8.27 12.33 -24.63
N GLU A 436 9.55 12.58 -24.40
CA GLU A 436 10.09 13.95 -24.21
C GLU A 436 9.93 14.82 -25.46
N ASP A 437 9.95 14.21 -26.64
CA ASP A 437 9.67 14.86 -27.92
C ASP A 437 8.16 14.97 -28.23
N GLU A 438 7.30 14.56 -27.29
CA GLU A 438 5.84 14.45 -27.40
C GLU A 438 5.35 13.51 -28.53
N GLN A 439 6.26 12.74 -29.14
CA GLN A 439 5.96 11.82 -30.26
C GLN A 439 5.66 10.40 -29.77
N GLY A 440 4.54 10.26 -29.06
CA GLY A 440 4.04 8.98 -28.55
C GLY A 440 4.22 8.83 -27.04
N PHE A 441 4.16 7.59 -26.56
CA PHE A 441 4.24 7.27 -25.12
C PHE A 441 5.39 6.30 -24.83
N ILE A 442 6.09 6.53 -23.73
CA ILE A 442 7.11 5.63 -23.19
C ILE A 442 6.49 4.75 -22.10
N LEU A 443 6.69 3.45 -22.28
CA LEU A 443 6.47 2.45 -21.25
C LEU A 443 7.80 1.89 -20.79
N ARG A 444 8.05 1.86 -19.48
CA ARG A 444 9.24 1.23 -18.90
C ARG A 444 8.85 0.01 -18.11
N ILE A 445 9.30 -1.15 -18.57
CA ILE A 445 9.00 -2.46 -18.03
C ILE A 445 10.30 -3.06 -17.49
N TYR A 446 10.24 -3.79 -16.40
CA TYR A 446 11.39 -4.57 -15.94
C TYR A 446 10.98 -5.98 -15.55
N ASN A 447 11.93 -6.91 -15.72
CA ASN A 447 11.84 -8.25 -15.21
C ASN A 447 12.61 -8.33 -13.88
N PRO A 448 11.95 -8.52 -12.73
CA PRO A 448 12.61 -8.56 -11.43
C PRO A 448 13.38 -9.87 -11.16
N THR A 449 13.17 -10.89 -11.99
CA THR A 449 13.63 -12.27 -11.75
C THR A 449 15.01 -12.53 -12.37
N ALA A 450 15.62 -13.65 -12.02
CA ALA A 450 16.91 -14.10 -12.53
C ALA A 450 16.83 -14.92 -13.83
N VAL A 451 15.64 -15.08 -14.41
CA VAL A 451 15.41 -15.84 -15.64
C VAL A 451 14.80 -14.94 -16.71
N SER A 452 15.01 -15.24 -17.99
CA SER A 452 14.31 -14.52 -19.07
C SER A 452 12.81 -14.79 -19.02
N VAL A 453 12.02 -13.76 -19.32
CA VAL A 453 10.56 -13.85 -19.35
C VAL A 453 10.06 -13.36 -20.72
N PRO A 454 9.26 -14.16 -21.45
CA PRO A 454 8.61 -13.70 -22.65
C PRO A 454 7.51 -12.70 -22.27
N GLY A 455 7.60 -11.48 -22.77
CA GLY A 455 6.65 -10.41 -22.55
C GLY A 455 5.69 -10.25 -23.71
N GLU A 456 4.43 -9.99 -23.39
CA GLU A 456 3.40 -9.60 -24.35
C GLU A 456 2.68 -8.35 -23.87
N LEU A 457 2.59 -7.37 -24.77
CA LEU A 457 1.80 -6.15 -24.60
C LEU A 457 0.63 -6.16 -25.58
N VAL A 458 -0.59 -6.01 -25.05
CA VAL A 458 -1.82 -5.86 -25.83
C VAL A 458 -2.42 -4.49 -25.57
N SER A 459 -2.70 -3.74 -26.63
CA SER A 459 -3.35 -2.43 -26.58
C SER A 459 -4.78 -2.49 -27.11
N ALA A 460 -5.71 -1.81 -26.43
CA ALA A 460 -7.07 -1.63 -26.92
C ALA A 460 -7.11 -0.74 -28.20
N CYS A 461 -6.21 0.25 -28.26
CA CYS A 461 -6.04 1.17 -29.37
C CYS A 461 -5.09 0.62 -30.43
N ALA A 462 -5.30 0.99 -31.70
CA ALA A 462 -4.42 0.58 -32.79
C ALA A 462 -3.05 1.26 -32.66
N LEU A 463 -1.99 0.45 -32.74
CA LEU A 463 -0.60 0.86 -32.70
C LEU A 463 -0.10 1.02 -34.14
N ARG A 464 0.44 2.20 -34.46
CA ARG A 464 1.14 2.48 -35.71
C ARG A 464 2.53 1.86 -35.72
N SER A 465 3.25 2.02 -34.62
CA SER A 465 4.57 1.43 -34.42
C SER A 465 4.93 1.34 -32.95
N VAL A 466 5.81 0.39 -32.63
CA VAL A 466 6.38 0.20 -31.29
C VAL A 466 7.88 0.03 -31.42
N TRP A 467 8.64 0.79 -30.64
CA TRP A 467 10.09 0.79 -30.70
C TRP A 467 10.68 0.39 -29.35
N LEU A 468 11.67 -0.50 -29.34
CA LEU A 468 12.59 -0.62 -28.22
C LEU A 468 13.42 0.66 -28.15
N THR A 469 13.50 1.24 -26.95
CA THR A 469 14.28 2.45 -26.71
C THR A 469 15.28 2.28 -25.59
N GLN A 470 16.32 3.11 -25.60
CA GLN A 470 17.19 3.31 -24.45
C GLN A 470 16.47 4.07 -23.33
N LEU A 471 17.11 4.20 -22.16
CA LEU A 471 16.53 4.93 -21.02
C LEU A 471 16.34 6.43 -21.30
N ASN A 472 17.10 6.99 -22.23
CA ASN A 472 16.97 8.36 -22.74
C ASN A 472 16.03 8.44 -23.98
N GLU A 473 15.18 7.42 -24.17
CA GLU A 473 14.14 7.38 -25.21
C GLU A 473 14.63 7.32 -26.66
N ARG A 474 15.94 7.15 -26.89
CA ARG A 474 16.46 6.93 -28.24
C ARG A 474 15.99 5.59 -28.78
N ASP A 475 15.31 5.62 -29.92
CA ASP A 475 14.84 4.44 -30.65
C ASP A 475 16.03 3.56 -31.08
N VAL A 476 15.93 2.25 -30.82
CA VAL A 476 16.96 1.25 -31.12
C VAL A 476 16.47 0.28 -32.20
N GLN A 477 15.28 -0.30 -31.99
CA GLN A 477 14.75 -1.33 -32.85
C GLN A 477 13.22 -1.25 -32.89
N GLU A 478 12.65 -1.23 -34.09
CA GLU A 478 11.21 -1.37 -34.26
C GLU A 478 10.78 -2.82 -34.02
N LEU A 479 9.72 -3.00 -33.24
CA LEU A 479 9.11 -4.29 -32.96
C LEU A 479 7.91 -4.52 -33.88
N GLN A 480 7.70 -5.78 -34.26
CA GLN A 480 6.54 -6.16 -35.06
C GLN A 480 5.25 -5.99 -34.25
N VAL A 481 4.30 -5.26 -34.83
CA VAL A 481 2.95 -5.10 -34.29
C VAL A 481 2.02 -6.10 -34.97
N GLU A 482 1.61 -7.12 -34.23
CA GLU A 482 0.67 -8.14 -34.69
C GLU A 482 -0.77 -7.62 -34.61
N ALA A 483 -1.53 -7.80 -35.70
CA ALA A 483 -2.92 -7.36 -35.83
C ALA A 483 -3.16 -5.89 -35.41
N GLY A 484 -2.14 -5.04 -35.53
CA GLY A 484 -2.18 -3.63 -35.14
C GLY A 484 -2.34 -3.36 -33.64
N LYS A 485 -2.24 -4.36 -32.75
CA LYS A 485 -2.58 -4.20 -31.32
C LYS A 485 -1.69 -4.97 -30.35
N ARG A 486 -0.93 -5.95 -30.81
CA ARG A 486 -0.14 -6.85 -29.96
C ARG A 486 1.33 -6.75 -30.32
N VAL A 487 2.18 -6.76 -29.30
CA VAL A 487 3.64 -6.80 -29.45
C VAL A 487 4.20 -7.84 -28.49
N ARG A 488 5.11 -8.67 -29.00
CA ARG A 488 5.85 -9.66 -28.20
C ARG A 488 7.32 -9.31 -28.16
N PHE A 489 7.96 -9.55 -27.03
CA PHE A 489 9.36 -9.23 -26.80
C PHE A 489 9.94 -10.12 -25.69
N GLU A 490 11.25 -10.32 -25.70
CA GLU A 490 11.96 -11.06 -24.64
C GLU A 490 12.53 -10.08 -23.61
N VAL A 491 12.22 -10.29 -22.32
CA VAL A 491 12.81 -9.51 -21.22
C VAL A 491 13.80 -10.38 -20.46
N GLY A 492 15.09 -10.18 -20.72
CA GLY A 492 16.16 -10.93 -20.07
C GLY A 492 16.18 -10.79 -18.53
N PRO A 493 17.00 -11.59 -17.84
CA PRO A 493 17.12 -11.56 -16.38
C PRO A 493 17.43 -10.16 -15.86
N ARG A 494 16.68 -9.66 -14.87
CA ARG A 494 16.89 -8.34 -14.23
C ARG A 494 16.91 -7.16 -15.21
N LYS A 495 16.39 -7.35 -16.43
CA LYS A 495 16.48 -6.36 -17.50
C LYS A 495 15.41 -5.30 -17.35
N ILE A 496 15.82 -4.05 -17.49
CA ILE A 496 14.94 -2.90 -17.71
C ILE A 496 14.83 -2.70 -19.22
N LEU A 497 13.61 -2.58 -19.72
CA LEU A 497 13.28 -2.42 -21.12
C LEU A 497 12.30 -1.26 -21.28
N SER A 498 12.54 -0.39 -22.27
CA SER A 498 11.63 0.72 -22.58
C SER A 498 11.04 0.54 -23.98
N LEU A 499 9.74 0.79 -24.09
CA LEU A 499 8.98 0.76 -25.34
C LEU A 499 8.43 2.14 -25.63
N ARG A 500 8.63 2.64 -26.85
CA ARG A 500 7.95 3.83 -27.38
C ARG A 500 6.79 3.40 -28.26
N LEU A 501 5.58 3.78 -27.87
CA LEU A 501 4.34 3.46 -28.56
C LEU A 501 3.85 4.68 -29.33
N LYS A 502 3.60 4.49 -30.63
CA LYS A 502 2.95 5.49 -31.48
C LYS A 502 1.60 4.92 -31.91
N PHE A 503 0.51 5.59 -31.56
CA PHE A 503 -0.84 5.16 -31.90
C PHE A 503 -1.25 5.64 -33.29
N VAL A 504 -2.20 4.93 -33.91
CA VAL A 504 -2.88 5.42 -35.11
C VAL A 504 -3.81 6.54 -34.67
N VAL A 505 -3.54 7.77 -35.10
CA VAL A 505 -4.42 8.92 -34.83
C VAL A 505 -5.70 8.70 -35.64
N ARG A 506 -6.83 8.52 -34.95
CA ARG A 506 -8.14 8.69 -35.59
C ARG A 506 -8.38 10.19 -35.68
N LEU A 507 -8.30 10.72 -36.90
CA LEU A 507 -8.75 12.08 -37.22
C LEU A 507 -10.26 12.22 -36.99
#